data_AF-A0A2V1DNG3-F1
#
_entry.id   AF-A0A2V1DNG3-F1
#
_cell.length_a   1.000
_cell.length_b   1.000
_cell.length_c   1.000
_cell.angle_alpha   90.00
_cell.angle_beta   90.00
_cell.angle_gamma   90.00
#
_symmetry.space_group_name_H-M   'P 1'
#
loop_
_entity.id
_entity.type
_entity.pdbx_description
1 polymer ?
#
loop_
_entity_poly.entity_id
_entity_poly.type
_entity_poly.pdbx_seq_one_letter_code
_entity_poly.pdbx_strand_id
1 'polypeptide(L)'
;MPARTLPTIPVSEVEAHNSDQSCYVTIGAKVYDVTSFLSDHPGGGDLILEYGGKDVKDIMEDELSHTHSEAAYEILDESLVGFMPTEPILNGATKSSKPAEIVPLPPSEQGQAELRAQPPLYAATGMSSAEDLERETDVTADYKTYKFLDLSRPLLMQVWNGGFDKDFYLEQIHRPRHYRGGDSAPLFGNFLEPLSLTPWWVVPSLWVPPSMYGTWWGMSALGIAPTVGYWVFGLFFWTIIEYVLHRFLFHVDVHLPNNRVAITAHFLLHGIHHYLPMDRYRLVMPPTLFAALAAPFWRFAHSIIFWNYHAAVVAYCGGIFGYVCYDCTHYFLHHRTLPAYYHALKKYHLAHHFADYENGFGVTSRFWDRIFGTEITMSSPKVVKAN
;
A
#
# COMPACT_ATOMS: atom_id res chain seq x y z
N MET A 1 12.86 -4.72 5.38
CA MET A 1 12.85 -5.76 4.33
C MET A 1 13.23 -7.06 5.02
N PRO A 2 12.40 -8.11 5.11
CA PRO A 2 12.94 -9.42 5.51
C PRO A 2 14.17 -9.66 4.63
N ALA A 3 15.28 -10.10 5.23
CA ALA A 3 16.57 -10.17 4.56
C ALA A 3 16.40 -10.90 3.22
N ARG A 4 16.34 -10.13 2.12
CA ARG A 4 16.50 -10.67 0.78
C ARG A 4 17.88 -11.30 0.85
N THR A 5 17.97 -12.63 0.87
CA THR A 5 19.20 -13.28 0.39
C THR A 5 19.21 -13.01 -1.11
N LEU A 6 19.58 -11.78 -1.46
CA LEU A 6 19.67 -11.33 -2.84
C LEU A 6 20.61 -12.29 -3.57
N PRO A 7 20.25 -12.69 -4.80
CA PRO A 7 21.03 -13.67 -5.54
C PRO A 7 22.46 -13.18 -5.75
N THR A 8 23.39 -14.13 -5.82
CA THR A 8 24.73 -13.85 -6.32
C THR A 8 24.69 -13.87 -7.84
N ILE A 9 25.05 -12.75 -8.47
CA ILE A 9 25.04 -12.56 -9.93
C ILE A 9 26.48 -12.68 -10.46
N PRO A 10 26.77 -13.55 -11.44
CA PRO A 10 28.11 -13.68 -11.99
C PRO A 10 28.52 -12.42 -12.78
N VAL A 11 29.82 -12.10 -12.76
CA VAL A 11 30.38 -10.91 -13.43
C VAL A 11 29.96 -10.84 -14.90
N SER A 12 30.02 -11.97 -15.60
CA SER A 12 29.65 -12.05 -17.02
C SER A 12 28.17 -11.74 -17.29
N GLU A 13 27.28 -11.98 -16.32
CA GLU A 13 25.86 -11.66 -16.44
C GLU A 13 25.66 -10.16 -16.20
N VAL A 14 26.30 -9.58 -15.18
CA VAL A 14 26.28 -8.13 -14.96
C VAL A 14 26.79 -7.36 -16.19
N GLU A 15 27.90 -7.79 -16.78
CA GLU A 15 28.47 -7.16 -17.98
C GLU A 15 27.58 -7.29 -19.22
N ALA A 16 26.71 -8.31 -19.27
CA ALA A 16 25.76 -8.50 -20.37
C ALA A 16 24.55 -7.54 -20.29
N HIS A 17 24.28 -6.96 -19.11
CA HIS A 17 23.23 -5.98 -18.89
C HIS A 17 23.76 -4.55 -19.13
N ASN A 18 24.06 -4.23 -20.39
CA ASN A 18 24.65 -2.95 -20.81
C ASN A 18 23.86 -2.21 -21.91
N SER A 19 22.54 -2.39 -21.96
CA SER A 19 21.65 -1.81 -22.99
C SER A 19 20.49 -1.03 -22.39
N ASP A 20 19.78 -0.25 -23.20
CA ASP A 20 18.59 0.52 -22.83
C ASP A 20 17.42 -0.37 -22.33
N GLN A 21 17.34 -1.60 -22.82
CA GLN A 21 16.35 -2.59 -22.38
C GLN A 21 16.79 -3.37 -21.15
N SER A 22 18.07 -3.31 -20.78
CA SER A 22 18.61 -4.03 -19.63
C SER A 22 19.98 -3.47 -19.23
N CYS A 23 20.00 -2.68 -18.15
CA CYS A 23 21.16 -1.93 -17.69
C CYS A 23 21.41 -2.17 -16.20
N TYR A 24 22.50 -2.88 -15.87
CA TYR A 24 22.95 -3.06 -14.50
C TYR A 24 24.17 -2.20 -14.23
N VAL A 25 24.35 -1.78 -12.98
CA VAL A 25 25.55 -1.09 -12.50
C VAL A 25 25.99 -1.68 -11.16
N THR A 26 27.26 -1.53 -10.80
CA THR A 26 27.78 -2.03 -9.52
C THR A 26 28.35 -0.93 -8.64
N ILE A 27 28.30 -1.13 -7.33
CA ILE A 27 29.13 -0.41 -6.37
C ILE A 27 29.78 -1.44 -5.45
N GLY A 28 31.05 -1.74 -5.70
CA GLY A 28 31.78 -2.80 -5.02
C GLY A 28 31.18 -4.18 -5.30
N ALA A 29 30.65 -4.84 -4.28
CA ALA A 29 30.04 -6.17 -4.40
C ALA A 29 28.51 -6.12 -4.64
N LYS A 30 27.90 -4.93 -4.67
CA LYS A 30 26.45 -4.76 -4.86
C LYS A 30 26.12 -4.60 -6.34
N VAL A 31 25.06 -5.26 -6.82
CA VAL A 31 24.56 -5.16 -8.20
C VAL A 31 23.19 -4.51 -8.20
N TYR A 32 23.03 -3.50 -9.04
CA TYR A 32 21.84 -2.67 -9.13
C TYR A 32 21.25 -2.76 -10.53
N ASP A 33 19.95 -3.07 -10.63
CA ASP A 33 19.20 -2.96 -11.88
C ASP A 33 18.59 -1.56 -11.98
N VAL A 34 19.16 -0.76 -12.86
CA VAL A 34 18.75 0.63 -13.09
C VAL A 34 17.98 0.78 -14.40
N THR A 35 17.58 -0.33 -15.04
CA THR A 35 16.88 -0.32 -16.33
C THR A 35 15.63 0.57 -16.30
N SER A 36 14.79 0.41 -15.27
CA SER A 36 13.57 1.21 -15.11
C SER A 36 13.83 2.66 -14.75
N PHE A 37 15.03 2.98 -14.23
CA PHE A 37 15.41 4.33 -13.82
C PHE A 37 16.06 5.13 -14.95
N LEU A 38 16.47 4.49 -16.05
CA LEU A 38 17.08 5.18 -17.19
C LEU A 38 16.23 6.35 -17.72
N SER A 39 14.91 6.19 -17.80
CA SER A 39 14.01 7.25 -18.27
C SER A 39 13.81 8.39 -17.26
N ASP A 40 14.04 8.10 -15.99
CA ASP A 40 13.73 8.97 -14.86
C ASP A 40 14.99 9.66 -14.32
N HIS A 41 16.17 9.32 -14.87
CA HIS A 41 17.45 9.91 -14.49
C HIS A 41 17.50 11.40 -14.83
N PRO A 42 17.66 12.32 -13.85
CA PRO A 42 17.65 13.76 -14.10
C PRO A 42 18.77 14.25 -15.03
N GLY A 43 19.90 13.52 -15.10
CA GLY A 43 21.02 13.80 -16.01
C GLY A 43 20.85 13.20 -17.41
N GLY A 44 19.78 12.44 -17.66
CA GLY A 44 19.55 11.67 -18.89
C GLY A 44 20.06 10.23 -18.80
N GLY A 45 19.27 9.27 -19.28
CA GLY A 45 19.60 7.84 -19.24
C GLY A 45 20.85 7.46 -20.03
N ASP A 46 21.20 8.24 -21.05
CA ASP A 46 22.38 8.01 -21.90
C ASP A 46 23.69 8.00 -21.08
N LEU A 47 23.78 8.82 -20.03
CA LEU A 47 24.95 8.86 -19.14
C LEU A 47 25.09 7.59 -18.31
N ILE A 48 23.97 6.99 -17.90
CA ILE A 48 23.98 5.71 -17.18
C ILE A 48 24.39 4.58 -18.12
N LEU A 49 23.93 4.61 -19.38
CA LEU A 49 24.25 3.58 -20.38
C LEU A 49 25.75 3.49 -20.70
N GLU A 50 26.51 4.60 -20.61
CA GLU A 50 27.97 4.57 -20.73
C GLU A 50 28.67 3.71 -19.67
N TYR A 51 27.99 3.53 -18.53
CA TYR A 51 28.42 2.74 -17.38
C TYR A 51 27.64 1.43 -17.20
N GLY A 52 26.80 1.05 -18.18
CA GLY A 52 26.10 -0.23 -18.18
C GLY A 52 27.08 -1.41 -18.07
N GLY A 53 26.85 -2.27 -17.08
CA GLY A 53 27.69 -3.41 -16.72
C GLY A 53 28.98 -3.07 -15.96
N LYS A 54 29.16 -1.82 -15.48
CA LYS A 54 30.39 -1.35 -14.82
C LYS A 54 30.17 -0.87 -13.39
N ASP A 55 31.27 -0.69 -12.67
CA ASP A 55 31.27 -0.06 -11.35
C ASP A 55 31.15 1.46 -11.47
N VAL A 56 30.20 2.04 -10.73
CA VAL A 56 29.86 3.46 -10.77
C VAL A 56 30.27 4.22 -9.51
N LYS A 57 31.00 3.60 -8.57
CA LYS A 57 31.36 4.25 -7.32
C LYS A 57 32.09 5.57 -7.55
N ASP A 58 33.10 5.56 -8.41
CA ASP A 58 33.95 6.74 -8.62
C ASP A 58 33.20 7.87 -9.32
N ILE A 59 32.24 7.57 -10.21
CA ILE A 59 31.44 8.60 -10.90
C ILE A 59 30.29 9.13 -10.01
N MET A 60 29.78 8.32 -9.09
CA MET A 60 28.78 8.73 -8.10
C MET A 60 29.37 9.68 -7.04
N GLU A 61 30.64 9.46 -6.67
CA GLU A 61 31.41 10.28 -5.71
C GLU A 61 32.08 11.51 -6.37
N ASP A 62 32.02 11.64 -7.70
CA ASP A 62 32.67 12.74 -8.43
C ASP A 62 31.90 14.07 -8.32
N GLU A 63 32.29 14.90 -7.36
CA GLU A 63 31.75 16.25 -7.17
C GLU A 63 32.03 17.20 -8.35
N LEU A 64 33.00 16.90 -9.23
CA LEU A 64 33.32 17.73 -10.40
C LEU A 64 32.35 17.49 -11.57
N SER A 65 31.77 16.28 -11.66
CA SER A 65 30.74 15.95 -12.64
C SER A 65 29.39 16.56 -12.22
N HIS A 66 28.88 16.15 -11.05
CA HIS A 66 27.72 16.73 -10.36
C HIS A 66 27.49 16.03 -9.02
N THR A 67 26.81 16.69 -8.08
CA THR A 67 26.54 16.12 -6.75
C THR A 67 25.24 15.31 -6.71
N HIS A 68 25.33 14.05 -6.29
CA HIS A 68 24.16 13.21 -5.99
C HIS A 68 23.64 13.49 -4.57
N SER A 69 22.32 13.65 -4.41
CA SER A 69 21.68 13.84 -3.09
C SER A 69 21.55 12.51 -2.34
N GLU A 70 21.30 12.55 -1.02
CA GLU A 70 21.00 11.32 -0.25
C GLU A 70 19.85 10.51 -0.86
N ALA A 71 18.83 11.20 -1.40
CA ALA A 71 17.70 10.55 -2.09
C ALA A 71 18.13 9.77 -3.35
N ALA A 72 19.20 10.19 -4.05
CA ALA A 72 19.73 9.45 -5.20
C ALA A 72 20.37 8.12 -4.76
N TYR A 73 21.07 8.12 -3.62
CA TYR A 73 21.62 6.90 -3.03
C TYR A 73 20.53 5.96 -2.50
N GLU A 74 19.45 6.51 -1.94
CA GLU A 74 18.28 5.71 -1.53
C GLU A 74 17.60 5.02 -2.73
N ILE A 75 17.42 5.74 -3.85
CA ILE A 75 16.88 5.16 -5.10
C ILE A 75 17.78 4.03 -5.61
N LEU A 76 19.10 4.24 -5.60
CA LEU A 76 20.05 3.21 -6.02
C LEU A 76 19.97 1.97 -5.11
N ASP A 77 19.91 2.15 -3.79
CA ASP A 77 19.76 1.03 -2.85
C ASP A 77 18.44 0.25 -3.02
N GLU A 78 17.37 0.87 -3.55
CA GLU A 78 16.14 0.18 -3.94
C GLU A 78 16.29 -0.68 -5.20
N SER A 79 17.14 -0.24 -6.14
CA SER A 79 17.52 -0.99 -7.34
C SER A 79 18.43 -2.18 -7.07
N LEU A 80 18.77 -2.48 -5.80
CA LEU A 80 19.65 -3.58 -5.45
C LEU A 80 19.00 -4.94 -5.77
N VAL A 81 19.55 -5.62 -6.77
CA VAL A 81 19.05 -6.91 -7.27
C VAL A 81 19.93 -8.09 -6.87
N GLY A 82 21.17 -7.85 -6.46
CA GLY A 82 22.10 -8.94 -6.22
C GLY A 82 23.41 -8.52 -5.60
N PHE A 83 24.26 -9.51 -5.37
CA PHE A 83 25.66 -9.32 -5.05
C PHE A 83 26.53 -9.96 -6.12
N MET A 84 27.59 -9.27 -6.54
CA MET A 84 28.60 -9.82 -7.44
C MET A 84 29.76 -10.36 -6.62
N PRO A 85 30.14 -11.64 -6.77
CA PRO A 85 31.18 -12.22 -5.97
C PRO A 85 32.54 -11.76 -6.49
N THR A 86 33.25 -10.95 -5.71
CA THR A 86 34.61 -10.51 -6.05
C THR A 86 35.62 -11.64 -5.80
N GLU A 87 36.77 -11.64 -6.49
CA GLU A 87 37.82 -12.66 -6.31
C GLU A 87 38.19 -12.93 -4.84
N PRO A 88 38.30 -11.91 -3.95
CA PRO A 88 38.55 -12.16 -2.53
C PRO A 88 37.41 -12.93 -1.83
N ILE A 89 36.16 -12.66 -2.20
CA ILE A 89 34.97 -13.31 -1.62
C ILE A 89 34.86 -14.77 -2.10
N LEU A 90 35.10 -15.03 -3.39
CA LEU A 90 35.12 -16.39 -3.96
C LEU A 90 36.23 -17.25 -3.34
N ASN A 91 37.40 -16.67 -3.13
CA ASN A 91 38.52 -17.34 -2.47
C ASN A 91 38.24 -17.61 -0.97
N GLY A 92 37.46 -16.75 -0.31
CA GLY A 92 36.98 -16.99 1.06
C GLY A 92 35.94 -18.10 1.14
N ALA A 93 34.97 -18.11 0.21
CA ALA A 93 33.91 -19.11 0.15
C ALA A 93 34.45 -20.52 -0.13
N THR A 94 35.37 -20.66 -1.08
CA THR A 94 35.99 -21.95 -1.46
C THR A 94 36.85 -22.57 -0.36
N LYS A 95 37.36 -21.75 0.58
CA LYS A 95 38.17 -22.20 1.72
C LYS A 95 37.36 -22.40 3.00
N SER A 96 36.08 -22.04 3.01
CA SER A 96 35.21 -22.10 4.19
C SER A 96 34.47 -23.43 4.30
N SER A 97 34.27 -23.91 5.51
CA SER A 97 33.38 -25.04 5.81
C SER A 97 31.89 -24.68 5.71
N LYS A 98 31.56 -23.39 5.54
CA LYS A 98 30.20 -22.86 5.41
C LYS A 98 30.11 -21.79 4.30
N PRO A 99 30.22 -22.17 3.03
CA PRO A 99 30.23 -21.23 1.90
C PRO A 99 28.94 -20.40 1.78
N ALA A 100 27.80 -20.95 2.20
CA ALA A 100 26.50 -20.27 2.18
C ALA A 100 26.39 -19.06 3.13
N GLU A 101 27.28 -18.95 4.13
CA GLU A 101 27.34 -17.79 5.04
C GLU A 101 28.19 -16.64 4.46
N ILE A 102 29.00 -16.92 3.42
CA ILE A 102 29.95 -15.96 2.80
C ILE A 102 29.40 -15.43 1.48
N VAL A 103 28.71 -16.28 0.72
CA VAL A 103 28.09 -15.92 -0.57
C VAL A 103 26.61 -16.32 -0.49
N PRO A 104 25.68 -15.38 -0.72
CA PRO A 104 24.26 -15.70 -0.82
C PRO A 104 24.04 -16.68 -1.99
N LEU A 105 23.91 -17.96 -1.67
CA LEU A 105 23.55 -18.97 -2.66
C LEU A 105 22.07 -18.83 -3.01
N PRO A 106 21.66 -19.15 -4.25
CA PRO A 106 20.25 -19.19 -4.60
C PRO A 106 19.49 -20.08 -3.62
N PRO A 107 18.23 -19.74 -3.26
CA PRO A 107 17.48 -20.47 -2.26
C PRO A 107 17.37 -21.96 -2.66
N SER A 108 17.86 -22.85 -1.81
CA SER A 108 17.68 -24.29 -2.03
C SER A 108 16.21 -24.67 -1.85
N GLU A 109 15.76 -25.73 -2.52
CA GLU A 109 14.39 -26.25 -2.33
C GLU A 109 14.11 -26.59 -0.85
N GLN A 110 15.11 -27.14 -0.15
CA GLN A 110 15.05 -27.38 1.29
C GLN A 110 14.89 -26.07 2.09
N GLY A 111 15.68 -25.03 1.78
CA GLY A 111 15.59 -23.75 2.46
C GLY A 111 14.25 -23.05 2.24
N GLN A 112 13.67 -23.16 1.03
CA GLN A 112 12.32 -22.65 0.77
C GLN A 112 11.24 -23.44 1.53
N ALA A 113 11.39 -24.77 1.63
CA ALA A 113 10.48 -25.60 2.41
C ALA A 113 10.56 -25.27 3.92
N GLU A 114 11.77 -25.04 4.44
CA GLU A 114 12.00 -24.59 5.82
C GLU A 114 11.40 -23.20 6.08
N LEU A 115 11.60 -22.24 5.18
CA LEU A 115 10.98 -20.91 5.27
C LEU A 115 9.45 -20.99 5.26
N ARG A 116 8.86 -21.83 4.41
CA ARG A 116 7.40 -22.05 4.39
C ARG A 116 6.87 -22.72 5.65
N ALA A 117 7.73 -23.46 6.36
CA ALA A 117 7.39 -24.11 7.62
C ALA A 117 7.56 -23.18 8.84
N GLN A 118 8.22 -22.02 8.68
CA GLN A 118 8.32 -21.03 9.76
C GLN A 118 7.00 -20.30 9.99
N PRO A 119 6.68 -19.95 11.25
CA PRO A 119 5.50 -19.14 11.54
C PRO A 119 5.62 -17.75 10.90
N PRO A 120 4.48 -17.12 10.55
CA PRO A 120 4.49 -15.79 9.95
C PRO A 120 5.14 -14.76 10.88
N LEU A 121 5.84 -13.78 10.30
CA LEU A 121 6.54 -12.74 11.06
C LEU A 121 5.55 -11.88 11.87
N TYR A 122 4.39 -11.57 11.31
CA TYR A 122 3.34 -10.77 11.92
C TYR A 122 2.17 -11.67 12.31
N ALA A 123 2.08 -12.00 13.61
CA ALA A 123 1.06 -12.92 14.12
C ALA A 123 -0.37 -12.37 14.02
N ALA A 124 -0.54 -11.05 14.09
CA ALA A 124 -1.85 -10.40 14.03
C ALA A 124 -2.56 -10.67 12.69
N THR A 125 -1.83 -10.51 11.59
CA THR A 125 -2.31 -10.64 10.21
C THR A 125 -2.03 -12.03 9.61
N GLY A 126 -1.10 -12.80 10.20
CA GLY A 126 -0.66 -14.08 9.67
C GLY A 126 0.26 -13.98 8.44
N MET A 127 0.87 -12.82 8.21
CA MET A 127 1.71 -12.51 7.05
C MET A 127 3.16 -12.23 7.43
N SER A 128 4.06 -12.28 6.45
CA SER A 128 5.48 -11.94 6.63
C SER A 128 5.94 -10.77 5.77
N SER A 129 5.23 -10.48 4.69
CA SER A 129 5.62 -9.52 3.67
C SER A 129 4.42 -8.98 2.90
N ALA A 130 4.64 -7.94 2.08
CA ALA A 130 3.58 -7.38 1.24
C ALA A 130 3.21 -8.34 0.10
N GLU A 131 4.16 -9.14 -0.36
CA GLU A 131 3.98 -10.14 -1.41
C GLU A 131 3.01 -11.25 -0.99
N ASP A 132 2.87 -11.51 0.31
CA ASP A 132 1.90 -12.47 0.84
C ASP A 132 0.44 -12.04 0.57
N LEU A 133 0.18 -10.74 0.34
CA LEU A 133 -1.15 -10.20 0.04
C LEU A 133 -1.70 -10.64 -1.33
N GLU A 134 -0.81 -10.98 -2.27
CA GLU A 134 -1.16 -11.44 -3.62
C GLU A 134 -1.26 -12.98 -3.71
N ARG A 135 -0.88 -13.69 -2.65
CA ARG A 135 -0.87 -15.16 -2.66
C ARG A 135 -2.29 -15.71 -2.55
N GLU A 136 -2.72 -16.43 -3.59
CA GLU A 136 -4.01 -17.11 -3.61
C GLU A 136 -4.25 -17.99 -2.36
N THR A 137 -5.45 -17.87 -1.81
CA THR A 137 -5.87 -18.66 -0.65
C THR A 137 -6.53 -19.96 -1.09
N ASP A 138 -6.08 -21.10 -0.56
CA ASP A 138 -6.82 -22.36 -0.68
C ASP A 138 -8.09 -22.28 0.19
N VAL A 139 -9.22 -22.11 -0.49
CA VAL A 139 -10.54 -21.93 0.10
C VAL A 139 -10.93 -23.08 1.04
N THR A 140 -10.58 -24.32 0.69
CA THR A 140 -10.98 -25.50 1.49
C THR A 140 -10.12 -25.60 2.73
N ALA A 141 -8.81 -25.37 2.59
CA ALA A 141 -7.88 -25.40 3.71
C ALA A 141 -8.13 -24.24 4.69
N ASP A 142 -8.38 -23.03 4.19
CA ASP A 142 -8.67 -21.84 5.00
C ASP A 142 -9.92 -22.05 5.87
N TYR A 143 -11.05 -22.43 5.27
CA TYR A 143 -12.29 -22.67 6.02
C TYR A 143 -12.15 -23.85 6.99
N LYS A 144 -11.37 -24.88 6.64
CA LYS A 144 -11.10 -26.00 7.55
C LYS A 144 -10.30 -25.56 8.78
N THR A 145 -9.35 -24.65 8.60
CA THR A 145 -8.39 -24.21 9.62
C THR A 145 -8.99 -23.15 10.53
N TYR A 146 -9.54 -22.08 9.95
CA TYR A 146 -9.95 -20.88 10.69
C TYR A 146 -11.44 -20.85 11.03
N LYS A 147 -12.27 -21.66 10.36
CA LYS A 147 -13.73 -21.73 10.59
C LYS A 147 -14.43 -20.37 10.52
N PHE A 148 -13.92 -19.47 9.69
CA PHE A 148 -14.43 -18.11 9.55
C PHE A 148 -15.43 -17.99 8.38
N LEU A 149 -14.97 -17.62 7.18
CA LEU A 149 -15.81 -17.47 5.99
C LEU A 149 -15.39 -18.49 4.92
N ASP A 150 -16.38 -19.14 4.31
CA ASP A 150 -16.18 -20.01 3.15
C ASP A 150 -16.22 -19.15 1.88
N LEU A 151 -15.05 -18.88 1.30
CA LEU A 151 -14.89 -18.08 0.08
C LEU A 151 -15.58 -18.72 -1.15
N SER A 152 -15.97 -19.99 -1.10
CA SER A 152 -16.72 -20.63 -2.19
C SER A 152 -18.20 -20.21 -2.24
N ARG A 153 -18.69 -19.49 -1.22
CA ARG A 153 -20.09 -19.09 -1.05
C ARG A 153 -20.22 -17.58 -0.80
N PRO A 154 -21.42 -17.00 -1.00
CA PRO A 154 -21.64 -15.58 -0.75
C PRO A 154 -21.31 -15.16 0.69
N LEU A 155 -20.50 -14.12 0.86
CA LEU A 155 -19.93 -13.74 2.16
C LEU A 155 -20.92 -13.02 3.09
N LEU A 156 -21.82 -12.18 2.54
CA LEU A 156 -22.64 -11.29 3.38
C LEU A 156 -23.56 -12.07 4.33
N MET A 157 -24.23 -13.11 3.81
CA MET A 157 -25.13 -13.92 4.62
C MET A 157 -24.38 -14.83 5.61
N GLN A 158 -23.11 -15.16 5.32
CA GLN A 158 -22.24 -15.85 6.28
C GLN A 158 -21.87 -14.93 7.44
N VAL A 159 -21.57 -13.66 7.19
CA VAL A 159 -21.32 -12.67 8.26
C VAL A 159 -22.60 -12.42 9.06
N TRP A 160 -23.74 -12.20 8.39
CA TRP A 160 -25.01 -11.88 9.05
C TRP A 160 -25.56 -13.02 9.92
N ASN A 161 -25.43 -14.27 9.47
CA ASN A 161 -25.96 -15.46 10.16
C ASN A 161 -24.89 -16.29 10.88
N GLY A 162 -23.61 -15.92 10.78
CA GLY A 162 -22.48 -16.71 11.28
C GLY A 162 -22.40 -16.80 12.80
N GLY A 163 -23.02 -15.86 13.51
CA GLY A 163 -23.05 -15.86 14.99
C GLY A 163 -21.67 -15.70 15.61
N PHE A 164 -20.74 -15.03 14.91
CA PHE A 164 -19.38 -14.82 15.38
C PHE A 164 -19.35 -13.95 16.64
N ASP A 165 -18.50 -14.34 17.59
CA ASP A 165 -18.09 -13.44 18.65
C ASP A 165 -17.21 -12.32 18.08
N LYS A 166 -17.34 -11.11 18.64
CA LYS A 166 -16.58 -9.92 18.23
C LYS A 166 -15.08 -10.18 18.16
N ASP A 167 -14.48 -10.78 19.19
CA ASP A 167 -13.03 -10.91 19.27
C ASP A 167 -12.52 -11.90 18.22
N PHE A 168 -13.25 -13.00 18.02
CA PHE A 168 -12.98 -13.95 16.93
C PHE A 168 -13.12 -13.30 15.55
N TYR A 169 -14.18 -12.51 15.34
CA TYR A 169 -14.39 -11.79 14.09
C TYR A 169 -13.24 -10.82 13.80
N LEU A 170 -12.83 -10.01 14.78
CA LEU A 170 -11.77 -9.01 14.60
C LEU A 170 -10.41 -9.67 14.35
N GLU A 171 -10.11 -10.79 15.02
CA GLU A 171 -8.90 -11.57 14.75
C GLU A 171 -8.88 -12.10 13.32
N GLN A 172 -10.02 -12.56 12.80
CA GLN A 172 -10.07 -13.20 11.48
C GLN A 172 -10.21 -12.21 10.33
N ILE A 173 -10.94 -11.11 10.51
CA ILE A 173 -11.23 -10.16 9.43
C ILE A 173 -9.99 -9.36 9.02
N HIS A 174 -9.09 -9.08 9.96
CA HIS A 174 -7.83 -8.37 9.69
C HIS A 174 -6.69 -9.28 9.23
N ARG A 175 -6.96 -10.58 9.06
CA ARG A 175 -6.02 -11.52 8.45
C ARG A 175 -6.34 -11.62 6.96
N PRO A 176 -5.52 -11.05 6.07
CA PRO A 176 -5.92 -10.94 4.68
C PRO A 176 -5.91 -12.29 3.94
N ARG A 177 -6.87 -12.46 3.03
CA ARG A 177 -7.00 -13.58 2.10
C ARG A 177 -6.97 -13.04 0.67
N HIS A 178 -6.75 -13.92 -0.30
CA HIS A 178 -6.80 -13.58 -1.71
C HIS A 178 -7.71 -14.57 -2.46
N TYR A 179 -8.71 -14.05 -3.16
CA TYR A 179 -9.63 -14.86 -3.94
C TYR A 179 -8.98 -15.28 -5.26
N ARG A 180 -9.24 -16.52 -5.67
CA ARG A 180 -8.66 -17.16 -6.87
C ARG A 180 -8.73 -16.28 -8.12
N GLY A 181 -7.64 -16.25 -8.89
CA GLY A 181 -7.58 -15.58 -10.19
C GLY A 181 -7.66 -14.06 -10.15
N GLY A 182 -7.60 -13.43 -8.97
CA GLY A 182 -7.80 -11.99 -8.81
C GLY A 182 -9.23 -11.51 -9.07
N ASP A 183 -10.19 -12.44 -9.13
CA ASP A 183 -11.62 -12.13 -9.21
C ASP A 183 -12.16 -11.65 -7.86
N SER A 184 -13.35 -11.05 -7.85
CA SER A 184 -14.02 -10.68 -6.60
C SER A 184 -14.80 -11.86 -6.02
N ALA A 185 -14.56 -12.16 -4.73
CA ALA A 185 -15.33 -13.19 -4.01
C ALA A 185 -16.82 -12.82 -4.00
N PRO A 186 -17.80 -13.73 -4.15
CA PRO A 186 -19.21 -13.33 -4.16
C PRO A 186 -19.65 -12.73 -2.80
N LEU A 187 -20.27 -11.55 -2.77
CA LEU A 187 -20.81 -10.95 -1.53
C LEU A 187 -22.27 -11.38 -1.32
N PHE A 188 -23.10 -11.19 -2.34
CA PHE A 188 -24.53 -11.50 -2.33
C PHE A 188 -24.84 -12.81 -3.07
N GLY A 189 -24.12 -13.10 -4.16
CA GLY A 189 -24.33 -14.27 -5.00
C GLY A 189 -25.64 -14.26 -5.80
N ASN A 190 -26.24 -13.09 -5.98
CA ASN A 190 -27.51 -12.91 -6.69
C ASN A 190 -27.51 -11.56 -7.46
N PHE A 191 -28.70 -11.06 -7.86
CA PHE A 191 -28.83 -9.83 -8.64
C PHE A 191 -28.33 -8.55 -7.92
N LEU A 192 -28.07 -8.60 -6.61
CA LEU A 192 -27.49 -7.50 -5.84
C LEU A 192 -25.95 -7.44 -5.94
N GLU A 193 -25.28 -8.46 -6.48
CA GLU A 193 -23.82 -8.51 -6.60
C GLU A 193 -23.20 -7.26 -7.25
N PRO A 194 -23.78 -6.70 -8.33
CA PRO A 194 -23.24 -5.47 -8.95
C PRO A 194 -23.18 -4.27 -8.01
N LEU A 195 -24.02 -4.21 -6.97
CA LEU A 195 -23.96 -3.12 -5.97
C LEU A 195 -22.72 -3.21 -5.06
N SER A 196 -22.09 -4.40 -4.99
CA SER A 196 -20.87 -4.61 -4.20
C SER A 196 -19.58 -4.37 -4.98
N LEU A 197 -19.67 -4.19 -6.30
CA LEU A 197 -18.52 -4.08 -7.19
C LEU A 197 -18.37 -2.64 -7.66
N THR A 198 -17.42 -1.90 -7.09
CA THR A 198 -17.18 -0.50 -7.42
C THR A 198 -15.81 -0.35 -8.08
N PRO A 199 -15.73 -0.20 -9.42
CA PRO A 199 -14.49 0.14 -10.10
C PRO A 199 -13.92 1.50 -9.63
N TRP A 200 -12.60 1.62 -9.57
CA TRP A 200 -11.92 2.84 -9.09
C TRP A 200 -12.36 4.13 -9.79
N TRP A 201 -12.65 4.07 -11.10
CA TRP A 201 -13.01 5.24 -11.90
C TRP A 201 -14.44 5.73 -11.63
N VAL A 202 -15.28 4.96 -10.93
CA VAL A 202 -16.63 5.40 -10.53
C VAL A 202 -16.54 6.60 -9.59
N VAL A 203 -15.58 6.60 -8.66
CA VAL A 203 -15.40 7.68 -7.67
C VAL A 203 -15.17 9.04 -8.35
N PRO A 204 -14.13 9.24 -9.18
CA PRO A 204 -13.93 10.53 -9.85
C PRO A 204 -15.07 10.85 -10.82
N SER A 205 -15.58 9.87 -11.57
CA SER A 205 -16.64 10.11 -12.57
C SER A 205 -17.94 10.59 -11.94
N LEU A 206 -18.28 10.10 -10.74
CA LEU A 206 -19.52 10.44 -10.06
C LEU A 206 -19.40 11.72 -9.23
N TRP A 207 -18.28 11.91 -8.52
CA TRP A 207 -18.18 12.96 -7.50
C TRP A 207 -17.51 14.24 -8.00
N VAL A 208 -16.65 14.18 -9.03
CA VAL A 208 -16.00 15.39 -9.58
C VAL A 208 -17.01 16.31 -10.27
N PRO A 209 -17.91 15.86 -11.17
CA PRO A 209 -18.85 16.76 -11.85
C PRO A 209 -19.74 17.61 -10.92
N PRO A 210 -20.44 17.03 -9.91
CA PRO A 210 -21.26 17.84 -9.00
C PRO A 210 -20.41 18.76 -8.12
N SER A 211 -19.19 18.36 -7.74
CA SER A 211 -18.27 19.20 -6.96
C SER A 211 -17.74 20.38 -7.78
N MET A 212 -17.45 20.17 -9.06
CA MET A 212 -17.09 21.24 -9.99
C MET A 212 -18.23 22.23 -10.17
N TYR A 213 -19.46 21.72 -10.38
CA TYR A 213 -20.64 22.57 -10.51
C TYR A 213 -20.90 23.38 -9.23
N GLY A 214 -20.85 22.75 -8.05
CA GLY A 214 -21.02 23.43 -6.76
C GLY A 214 -19.96 24.50 -6.52
N THR A 215 -18.70 24.23 -6.90
CA THR A 215 -17.60 25.20 -6.83
C THR A 215 -17.82 26.38 -7.76
N TRP A 216 -18.20 26.14 -9.02
CA TRP A 216 -18.50 27.19 -10.00
C TRP A 216 -19.69 28.06 -9.57
N TRP A 217 -20.76 27.43 -9.06
CA TRP A 217 -21.95 28.12 -8.58
C TRP A 217 -21.64 28.98 -7.36
N GLY A 218 -20.87 28.47 -6.40
CA GLY A 218 -20.42 29.24 -5.26
C GLY A 218 -19.47 30.39 -5.63
N MET A 219 -18.56 30.16 -6.59
CA MET A 219 -17.66 31.19 -7.12
C MET A 219 -18.42 32.35 -7.76
N SER A 220 -19.52 32.06 -8.45
CA SER A 220 -20.37 33.08 -9.08
C SER A 220 -21.01 34.02 -8.04
N ALA A 221 -21.14 33.60 -6.78
CA ALA A 221 -21.69 34.41 -5.69
C ALA A 221 -20.62 35.05 -4.78
N LEU A 222 -19.47 34.40 -4.59
CA LEU A 222 -18.43 34.82 -3.64
C LEU A 222 -17.28 35.61 -4.28
N GLY A 223 -17.06 35.43 -5.59
CA GLY A 223 -15.82 35.81 -6.25
C GLY A 223 -14.67 34.83 -5.99
N ILE A 224 -13.56 35.00 -6.72
CA ILE A 224 -12.49 34.01 -6.81
C ILE A 224 -11.75 33.83 -5.46
N ALA A 225 -11.33 34.92 -4.82
CA ALA A 225 -10.46 34.84 -3.65
C ALA A 225 -11.12 34.12 -2.46
N PRO A 226 -12.37 34.43 -2.06
CA PRO A 226 -13.03 33.67 -0.99
C PRO A 226 -13.29 32.22 -1.38
N THR A 227 -13.63 31.95 -2.65
CA THR A 227 -13.82 30.58 -3.14
C THR A 227 -12.56 29.73 -2.96
N VAL A 228 -11.40 30.23 -3.37
CA VAL A 228 -10.13 29.52 -3.18
C VAL A 228 -9.88 29.23 -1.70
N GLY A 229 -10.10 30.23 -0.83
CA GLY A 229 -9.93 30.06 0.62
C GLY A 229 -10.80 28.96 1.21
N TYR A 230 -12.11 28.98 0.95
CA TYR A 230 -13.04 27.95 1.44
C TYR A 230 -12.76 26.57 0.84
N TRP A 231 -12.42 26.51 -0.45
CA TRP A 231 -12.14 25.26 -1.13
C TRP A 231 -10.88 24.59 -0.57
N VAL A 232 -9.79 25.34 -0.39
CA VAL A 232 -8.54 24.85 0.22
C VAL A 232 -8.77 24.44 1.68
N PHE A 233 -9.57 25.20 2.43
CA PHE A 233 -9.97 24.81 3.78
C PHE A 233 -10.69 23.46 3.78
N GLY A 234 -11.65 23.26 2.87
CA GLY A 234 -12.35 21.98 2.70
C GLY A 234 -11.42 20.82 2.39
N LEU A 235 -10.48 21.02 1.45
CA LEU A 235 -9.48 20.02 1.09
C LEU A 235 -8.56 19.66 2.26
N PHE A 236 -8.09 20.66 3.02
CA PHE A 236 -7.30 20.40 4.22
C PHE A 236 -8.11 19.67 5.29
N PHE A 237 -9.35 20.10 5.53
CA PHE A 237 -10.24 19.50 6.52
C PHE A 237 -10.56 18.03 6.18
N TRP A 238 -10.61 17.68 4.89
CA TRP A 238 -10.70 16.28 4.47
C TRP A 238 -9.58 15.41 5.06
N THR A 239 -8.33 15.88 5.11
CA THR A 239 -7.23 15.06 5.66
C THR A 239 -7.44 14.69 7.13
N ILE A 240 -8.14 15.54 7.89
CA ILE A 240 -8.54 15.24 9.27
C ILE A 240 -9.68 14.23 9.27
N ILE A 241 -10.69 14.42 8.41
CA ILE A 241 -11.81 13.49 8.25
C ILE A 241 -11.31 12.09 7.88
N GLU A 242 -10.40 11.98 6.92
CA GLU A 242 -9.73 10.75 6.51
C GLU A 242 -9.17 10.02 7.74
N TYR A 243 -8.28 10.69 8.48
CA TYR A 243 -7.63 10.10 9.65
C TYR A 243 -8.64 9.68 10.72
N VAL A 244 -9.63 10.52 11.01
CA VAL A 244 -10.64 10.25 12.04
C VAL A 244 -11.57 9.11 11.64
N LEU A 245 -12.06 9.08 10.40
CA LEU A 245 -12.92 8.00 9.92
C LEU A 245 -12.15 6.69 9.87
N HIS A 246 -10.91 6.71 9.37
CA HIS A 246 -10.10 5.51 9.27
C HIS A 246 -9.81 4.91 10.66
N ARG A 247 -9.40 5.76 11.61
CA ARG A 247 -9.05 5.32 12.97
C ARG A 247 -10.26 4.94 13.84
N PHE A 248 -11.33 5.72 13.83
CA PHE A 248 -12.40 5.61 14.82
C PHE A 248 -13.71 5.03 14.29
N LEU A 249 -13.89 4.95 12.97
CA LEU A 249 -15.08 4.34 12.36
C LEU A 249 -14.73 3.04 11.63
N PHE A 250 -13.72 3.08 10.77
CA PHE A 250 -13.28 1.92 9.99
C PHE A 250 -12.58 0.90 10.88
N HIS A 251 -11.67 1.35 11.76
CA HIS A 251 -11.06 0.55 12.84
C HIS A 251 -11.74 0.76 14.19
N VAL A 252 -13.07 0.70 14.24
CA VAL A 252 -13.81 0.79 15.52
C VAL A 252 -13.47 -0.40 16.45
N ASP A 253 -13.06 -1.53 15.88
CA ASP A 253 -12.38 -2.68 16.49
C ASP A 253 -12.74 -2.96 17.95
N VAL A 254 -11.87 -2.58 18.89
CA VAL A 254 -12.04 -2.85 20.32
C VAL A 254 -13.39 -2.34 20.85
N HIS A 255 -13.90 -1.25 20.29
CA HIS A 255 -15.17 -0.62 20.64
C HIS A 255 -16.37 -1.14 19.84
N LEU A 256 -16.19 -2.07 18.90
CA LEU A 256 -17.27 -2.71 18.18
C LEU A 256 -18.19 -3.45 19.17
N PRO A 257 -19.52 -3.25 19.16
CA PRO A 257 -20.41 -4.02 20.02
C PRO A 257 -20.56 -5.44 19.49
N ASN A 258 -20.66 -6.42 20.41
CA ASN A 258 -20.77 -7.84 20.07
C ASN A 258 -22.19 -8.19 19.57
N ASN A 259 -22.52 -7.76 18.36
CA ASN A 259 -23.77 -8.09 17.70
C ASN A 259 -23.60 -8.14 16.17
N ARG A 260 -24.47 -8.92 15.52
CA ARG A 260 -24.42 -9.17 14.08
C ARG A 260 -24.53 -7.91 13.21
N VAL A 261 -25.29 -6.91 13.65
CA VAL A 261 -25.52 -5.68 12.87
C VAL A 261 -24.25 -4.86 12.81
N ALA A 262 -23.58 -4.68 13.96
CA ALA A 262 -22.32 -3.95 14.03
C ALA A 262 -21.20 -4.69 13.30
N ILE A 263 -21.08 -6.01 13.48
CA ILE A 263 -20.11 -6.84 12.74
C ILE A 263 -20.32 -6.72 11.23
N THR A 264 -21.58 -6.78 10.77
CA THR A 264 -21.89 -6.62 9.34
C THR A 264 -21.60 -5.21 8.84
N ALA A 265 -21.90 -4.18 9.64
CA ALA A 265 -21.58 -2.80 9.29
C ALA A 265 -20.06 -2.58 9.17
N HIS A 266 -19.28 -3.06 10.14
CA HIS A 266 -17.81 -3.02 10.09
C HIS A 266 -17.28 -3.75 8.85
N PHE A 267 -17.80 -4.95 8.56
CA PHE A 267 -17.43 -5.71 7.37
C PHE A 267 -17.65 -4.92 6.08
N LEU A 268 -18.79 -4.24 5.94
CA LEU A 268 -19.12 -3.45 4.74
C LEU A 268 -18.37 -2.11 4.67
N LEU A 269 -18.00 -1.52 5.80
CA LEU A 269 -17.30 -0.24 5.87
C LEU A 269 -15.80 -0.37 5.54
N HIS A 270 -15.12 -1.36 6.12
CA HIS A 270 -13.69 -1.51 5.92
C HIS A 270 -13.16 -2.94 6.08
N GLY A 271 -13.84 -3.78 6.89
CA GLY A 271 -13.37 -5.14 7.15
C GLY A 271 -13.22 -5.99 5.89
N ILE A 272 -14.09 -5.84 4.89
CA ILE A 272 -13.96 -6.57 3.61
C ILE A 272 -12.70 -6.19 2.85
N HIS A 273 -12.23 -4.95 2.97
CA HIS A 273 -11.00 -4.50 2.35
C HIS A 273 -9.78 -5.12 3.05
N HIS A 274 -9.70 -5.11 4.38
CA HIS A 274 -8.63 -5.82 5.11
C HIS A 274 -8.64 -7.34 4.85
N TYR A 275 -9.83 -7.92 4.71
CA TYR A 275 -9.98 -9.35 4.45
C TYR A 275 -9.61 -9.74 3.02
N LEU A 276 -9.86 -8.87 2.03
CA LEU A 276 -9.55 -9.08 0.60
C LEU A 276 -8.88 -7.82 0.00
N PRO A 277 -7.64 -7.48 0.40
CA PRO A 277 -7.02 -6.18 0.09
C PRO A 277 -6.71 -5.98 -1.39
N MET A 278 -6.49 -7.09 -2.11
CA MET A 278 -6.18 -7.09 -3.54
C MET A 278 -7.43 -7.25 -4.43
N ASP A 279 -8.64 -7.21 -3.87
CA ASP A 279 -9.89 -7.20 -4.67
C ASP A 279 -10.15 -5.81 -5.24
N ARG A 280 -9.97 -5.69 -6.57
CA ARG A 280 -10.02 -4.42 -7.31
C ARG A 280 -11.37 -3.71 -7.29
N TYR A 281 -12.45 -4.40 -6.93
CA TYR A 281 -13.79 -3.84 -6.92
C TYR A 281 -14.33 -3.59 -5.50
N ARG A 282 -13.56 -3.92 -4.45
CA ARG A 282 -13.97 -3.84 -3.04
C ARG A 282 -13.02 -3.02 -2.16
N LEU A 283 -12.34 -2.07 -2.79
CA LEU A 283 -11.42 -1.17 -2.13
C LEU A 283 -12.03 0.23 -1.98
N VAL A 284 -12.44 0.85 -3.09
CA VAL A 284 -13.03 2.19 -3.07
C VAL A 284 -14.43 2.16 -2.47
N MET A 285 -14.83 3.25 -1.82
CA MET A 285 -16.14 3.30 -1.18
C MET A 285 -17.28 3.25 -2.21
N PRO A 286 -18.23 2.29 -2.09
CA PRO A 286 -19.40 2.27 -2.95
C PRO A 286 -20.19 3.58 -2.81
N PRO A 287 -20.69 4.19 -3.91
CA PRO A 287 -21.36 5.48 -3.87
C PRO A 287 -22.51 5.60 -2.86
N THR A 288 -23.28 4.53 -2.70
CA THR A 288 -24.39 4.46 -1.73
C THR A 288 -23.89 4.63 -0.29
N LEU A 289 -22.78 3.96 0.06
CA LEU A 289 -22.20 4.02 1.40
C LEU A 289 -21.52 5.38 1.62
N PHE A 290 -20.78 5.87 0.63
CA PHE A 290 -20.17 7.19 0.70
C PHE A 290 -21.21 8.31 0.85
N ALA A 291 -22.33 8.27 0.11
CA ALA A 291 -23.39 9.26 0.26
C ALA A 291 -23.96 9.29 1.68
N ALA A 292 -24.12 8.13 2.32
CA ALA A 292 -24.57 8.05 3.71
C ALA A 292 -23.54 8.64 4.69
N LEU A 293 -22.24 8.37 4.48
CA LEU A 293 -21.16 8.94 5.30
C LEU A 293 -20.96 10.44 5.07
N ALA A 294 -21.18 10.94 3.84
CA ALA A 294 -20.97 12.34 3.48
C ALA A 294 -22.14 13.25 3.91
N ALA A 295 -23.37 12.73 3.98
CA ALA A 295 -24.57 13.46 4.38
C ALA A 295 -24.45 14.22 5.73
N PRO A 296 -23.92 13.64 6.83
CA PRO A 296 -23.70 14.39 8.07
C PRO A 296 -22.68 15.52 7.89
N PHE A 297 -21.63 15.36 7.07
CA PHE A 297 -20.65 16.41 6.82
C PHE A 297 -21.23 17.56 5.99
N TRP A 298 -22.17 17.29 5.08
CA TRP A 298 -22.93 18.35 4.39
C TRP A 298 -23.69 19.22 5.39
N ARG A 299 -24.41 18.58 6.32
CA ARG A 299 -25.13 19.30 7.38
C ARG A 299 -24.17 20.05 8.29
N PHE A 300 -23.05 19.44 8.64
CA PHE A 300 -22.02 20.07 9.47
C PHE A 300 -21.47 21.34 8.81
N ALA A 301 -21.07 21.29 7.53
CA ALA A 301 -20.57 22.44 6.79
C ALA A 301 -21.56 23.61 6.78
N HIS A 302 -22.85 23.33 6.55
CA HIS A 302 -23.91 24.34 6.57
C HIS A 302 -24.28 24.82 7.98
N SER A 303 -23.97 24.04 9.02
CA SER A 303 -24.19 24.46 10.40
C SER A 303 -23.07 25.37 10.89
N ILE A 304 -21.82 25.06 10.51
CA ILE A 304 -20.65 25.87 10.86
C ILE A 304 -20.64 27.16 10.06
N ILE A 305 -20.85 27.09 8.74
CA ILE A 305 -20.86 28.26 7.84
C ILE A 305 -22.32 28.67 7.56
N PHE A 306 -23.13 28.77 8.61
CA PHE A 306 -24.56 29.06 8.50
C PHE A 306 -24.86 30.44 7.90
N TRP A 307 -23.93 31.40 8.03
CA TRP A 307 -24.10 32.76 7.53
C TRP A 307 -23.96 32.88 6.02
N ASN A 308 -23.40 31.87 5.33
CA ASN A 308 -23.19 31.94 3.89
C ASN A 308 -23.28 30.54 3.25
N TYR A 309 -24.42 30.27 2.61
CA TYR A 309 -24.70 29.01 1.93
C TYR A 309 -23.65 28.67 0.86
N HIS A 310 -23.26 29.63 0.03
CA HIS A 310 -22.30 29.39 -1.05
C HIS A 310 -20.92 29.04 -0.51
N ALA A 311 -20.49 29.67 0.59
CA ALA A 311 -19.23 29.33 1.24
C ALA A 311 -19.25 27.90 1.82
N ALA A 312 -20.36 27.49 2.44
CA ALA A 312 -20.54 26.12 2.92
C ALA A 312 -20.46 25.09 1.78
N VAL A 313 -21.12 25.37 0.64
CA VAL A 313 -21.07 24.51 -0.55
C VAL A 313 -19.66 24.42 -1.12
N VAL A 314 -18.93 25.54 -1.24
CA VAL A 314 -17.55 25.54 -1.76
C VAL A 314 -16.61 24.76 -0.85
N ALA A 315 -16.70 24.96 0.47
CA ALA A 315 -15.90 24.19 1.43
C ALA A 315 -16.21 22.69 1.35
N TYR A 316 -17.49 22.33 1.25
CA TYR A 316 -17.89 20.93 1.05
C TYR A 316 -17.33 20.36 -0.26
N CYS A 317 -17.37 21.11 -1.37
CA CYS A 317 -16.81 20.66 -2.66
C CYS A 317 -15.29 20.43 -2.59
N GLY A 318 -14.55 21.28 -1.86
CA GLY A 318 -13.13 21.04 -1.58
C GLY A 318 -12.89 19.76 -0.78
N GLY A 319 -13.74 19.48 0.20
CA GLY A 319 -13.70 18.23 0.97
C GLY A 319 -14.02 16.98 0.13
N ILE A 320 -15.03 17.05 -0.75
CA ILE A 320 -15.35 15.94 -1.67
C ILE A 320 -14.21 15.71 -2.67
N PHE A 321 -13.55 16.76 -3.14
CA PHE A 321 -12.36 16.59 -3.98
C PHE A 321 -11.22 15.91 -3.20
N GLY A 322 -11.02 16.27 -1.93
CA GLY A 322 -10.10 15.57 -1.03
C GLY A 322 -10.42 14.08 -0.91
N TYR A 323 -11.70 13.73 -0.74
CA TYR A 323 -12.16 12.34 -0.75
C TYR A 323 -11.82 11.61 -2.05
N VAL A 324 -12.08 12.21 -3.21
CA VAL A 324 -11.74 11.60 -4.51
C VAL A 324 -10.24 11.33 -4.60
N CYS A 325 -9.41 12.29 -4.16
CA CYS A 325 -7.96 12.11 -4.11
C CYS A 325 -7.56 10.96 -3.18
N TYR A 326 -8.19 10.86 -2.00
CA TYR A 326 -7.98 9.77 -1.05
C TYR A 326 -8.31 8.41 -1.65
N ASP A 327 -9.51 8.20 -2.17
CA ASP A 327 -9.96 6.88 -2.66
C ASP A 327 -9.13 6.44 -3.87
N CYS A 328 -8.78 7.37 -4.77
CA CYS A 328 -7.88 7.08 -5.88
C CYS A 328 -6.46 6.77 -5.39
N THR A 329 -5.92 7.53 -4.43
CA THR A 329 -4.60 7.25 -3.86
C THR A 329 -4.59 5.86 -3.23
N HIS A 330 -5.56 5.58 -2.37
CA HIS A 330 -5.73 4.29 -1.71
C HIS A 330 -5.74 3.14 -2.71
N TYR A 331 -6.53 3.25 -3.78
CA TYR A 331 -6.60 2.24 -4.84
C TYR A 331 -5.24 2.00 -5.50
N PHE A 332 -4.55 3.06 -5.89
CA PHE A 332 -3.28 2.93 -6.60
C PHE A 332 -2.12 2.49 -5.70
N LEU A 333 -2.16 2.77 -4.39
CA LEU A 333 -1.20 2.23 -3.43
C LEU A 333 -1.23 0.69 -3.42
N HIS A 334 -2.40 0.06 -3.58
CA HIS A 334 -2.47 -1.39 -3.67
C HIS A 334 -2.15 -1.94 -5.06
N HIS A 335 -2.63 -1.31 -6.14
CA HIS A 335 -2.76 -2.01 -7.43
C HIS A 335 -1.81 -1.53 -8.54
N ARG A 336 -0.95 -0.55 -8.27
CA ARG A 336 -0.01 -0.04 -9.27
C ARG A 336 1.40 0.08 -8.72
N THR A 337 2.38 -0.05 -9.60
CA THR A 337 3.72 0.49 -9.38
C THR A 337 3.62 2.00 -9.53
N LEU A 338 3.97 2.72 -8.47
CA LEU A 338 3.83 4.17 -8.41
C LEU A 338 5.19 4.83 -8.68
N PRO A 339 5.25 6.14 -8.95
CA PRO A 339 6.52 6.85 -9.00
C PRO A 339 7.27 6.77 -7.66
N ALA A 340 8.60 6.92 -7.69
CA ALA A 340 9.47 6.78 -6.51
C ALA A 340 9.02 7.59 -5.28
N TYR A 341 8.54 8.82 -5.49
CA TYR A 341 8.07 9.69 -4.40
C TYR A 341 6.79 9.18 -3.69
N TYR A 342 6.07 8.22 -4.25
CA TYR A 342 4.93 7.54 -3.62
C TYR A 342 5.28 6.17 -3.03
N HIS A 343 6.45 5.60 -3.32
CA HIS A 343 6.85 4.27 -2.83
C HIS A 343 6.84 4.18 -1.30
N ALA A 344 7.35 5.21 -0.62
CA ALA A 344 7.36 5.26 0.84
C ALA A 344 5.93 5.21 1.41
N LEU A 345 4.98 5.91 0.79
CA LEU A 345 3.58 5.89 1.18
C LEU A 345 2.92 4.54 0.87
N LYS A 346 3.22 3.94 -0.29
CA LYS A 346 2.76 2.59 -0.66
C LYS A 346 3.21 1.56 0.35
N LYS A 347 4.51 1.54 0.67
CA LYS A 347 5.08 0.64 1.67
C LYS A 347 4.45 0.84 3.05
N TYR A 348 4.24 2.09 3.45
CA TYR A 348 3.61 2.43 4.71
C TYR A 348 2.15 1.94 4.78
N HIS A 349 1.36 2.17 3.73
CA HIS A 349 -0.02 1.72 3.69
C HIS A 349 -0.14 0.19 3.55
N LEU A 350 0.72 -0.47 2.77
CA LEU A 350 0.71 -1.94 2.74
C LEU A 350 1.11 -2.53 4.10
N ALA A 351 2.04 -1.90 4.83
CA ALA A 351 2.39 -2.30 6.19
C ALA A 351 1.20 -2.26 7.15
N HIS A 352 0.29 -1.31 6.98
CA HIS A 352 -0.96 -1.26 7.74
C HIS A 352 -1.79 -2.54 7.51
N HIS A 353 -1.80 -3.09 6.30
CA HIS A 353 -2.55 -4.32 5.97
C HIS A 353 -1.85 -5.61 6.42
N PHE A 354 -0.56 -5.77 6.14
CA PHE A 354 0.13 -7.05 6.37
C PHE A 354 0.89 -7.10 7.70
N ALA A 355 1.17 -5.99 8.37
CA ALA A 355 1.98 -5.96 9.58
C ALA A 355 1.23 -5.45 10.82
N ASP A 356 0.68 -4.24 10.75
CA ASP A 356 0.10 -3.55 11.91
C ASP A 356 -1.10 -2.67 11.50
N TYR A 357 -2.30 -3.23 11.63
CA TYR A 357 -3.56 -2.53 11.33
C TYR A 357 -4.00 -1.60 12.48
N GLU A 358 -3.33 -1.63 13.64
CA GLU A 358 -3.64 -0.76 14.77
C GLU A 358 -2.97 0.63 14.66
N ASN A 359 -2.13 0.82 13.63
CA ASN A 359 -1.41 2.06 13.33
C ASN A 359 -1.42 2.35 11.82
N GLY A 360 -1.02 3.55 11.41
CA GLY A 360 -0.92 3.90 9.99
C GLY A 360 -2.25 4.24 9.33
N PHE A 361 -3.06 5.05 10.00
CA PHE A 361 -4.39 5.43 9.53
C PHE A 361 -4.35 6.51 8.43
N GLY A 362 -3.21 7.20 8.24
CA GLY A 362 -3.04 8.14 7.14
C GLY A 362 -2.77 7.44 5.82
N VAL A 363 -3.67 7.59 4.83
CA VAL A 363 -3.54 6.97 3.50
C VAL A 363 -2.99 7.96 2.49
N THR A 364 -3.44 9.21 2.51
CA THR A 364 -2.90 10.27 1.64
C THR A 364 -1.58 10.83 2.16
N SER A 365 -1.38 10.81 3.48
CA SER A 365 -0.12 11.22 4.11
C SER A 365 0.02 10.68 5.53
N ARG A 366 1.26 10.58 6.01
CA ARG A 366 1.61 10.21 7.39
C ARG A 366 1.46 11.35 8.41
N PHE A 367 0.98 12.52 7.97
CA PHE A 367 1.02 13.74 8.78
C PHE A 367 0.25 13.57 10.09
N TRP A 368 -1.00 13.10 10.04
CA TRP A 368 -1.82 12.93 11.24
C TRP A 368 -1.36 11.75 12.11
N ASP A 369 -0.76 10.70 11.53
CA ASP A 369 -0.13 9.64 12.30
C ASP A 369 1.02 10.16 13.17
N ARG A 370 1.85 11.08 12.63
CA ARG A 370 2.93 11.74 13.40
C ARG A 370 2.38 12.59 14.53
N ILE A 371 1.34 13.38 14.24
CA ILE A 371 0.74 14.30 15.21
C ILE A 371 0.09 13.54 16.36
N PHE A 372 -0.58 12.41 16.07
CA PHE A 372 -1.32 11.64 17.06
C PHE A 372 -0.61 10.38 17.55
N GLY A 373 0.65 10.16 17.15
CA GLY A 373 1.49 9.07 17.62
C GLY A 373 1.04 7.68 17.18
N THR A 374 0.52 7.54 15.95
CA THR A 374 0.06 6.28 15.36
C THR A 374 0.89 5.88 14.14
N GLU A 375 2.17 6.24 14.10
CA GLU A 375 3.07 5.82 13.03
C GLU A 375 3.44 4.34 13.15
N ILE A 376 3.39 3.61 12.03
CA ILE A 376 3.86 2.22 11.99
C ILE A 376 5.37 2.19 12.18
N THR A 377 5.80 1.60 13.29
CA THR A 377 7.21 1.26 13.52
C THR A 377 7.46 -0.15 13.03
N MET A 378 7.90 -0.30 11.78
CA MET A 378 8.37 -1.60 11.30
C MET A 378 9.61 -1.98 12.09
N SER A 379 9.54 -3.08 12.85
CA SER A 379 10.72 -3.67 13.46
C SER A 379 11.72 -3.95 12.34
N SER A 380 12.92 -3.38 12.47
CA SER A 380 14.01 -3.73 11.56
C SER A 380 14.19 -5.25 11.65
N PRO A 381 14.34 -5.96 10.53
CA PRO A 381 14.72 -7.36 10.57
C PRO A 381 15.95 -7.44 11.45
N LYS A 382 15.97 -8.36 12.41
CA LYS A 382 17.19 -8.62 13.17
C LYS A 382 18.25 -8.99 12.14
N VAL A 383 19.14 -8.05 11.85
CA VAL A 383 20.42 -8.37 11.23
C VAL A 383 21.05 -9.30 12.25
N VAL A 384 21.06 -10.59 11.97
CA VAL A 384 21.86 -11.54 12.73
C VAL A 384 23.30 -11.12 12.44
N LYS A 385 23.82 -10.18 13.24
CA LYS A 385 25.24 -9.92 13.30
C LYS A 385 25.83 -11.19 13.88
N ALA A 386 26.44 -12.00 13.02
CA ALA A 386 27.27 -13.08 13.46
C ALA A 386 28.52 -12.48 14.12
N ASN A 387 28.73 -12.84 15.39
CA ASN A 387 30.03 -12.70 16.06
C ASN A 387 31.00 -13.75 15.53
#